data_AF-A0A3D2F4M3-F1
#
_entry.id   AF-A0A3D2F4M3-F1
#
_cell.length_a   1.000
_cell.length_b   1.000
_cell.length_c   1.000
_cell.angle_alpha   90.00
_cell.angle_beta   90.00
_cell.angle_gamma   90.00
#
_symmetry.space_group_name_H-M   'P 1'
#
loop_
_entity.id
_entity.type
_entity.pdbx_description
1 polymer ?
#
loop_
_entity_poly.entity_id
_entity_poly.type
_entity_poly.pdbx_seq_one_letter_code
_entity_poly.pdbx_strand_id
1 'polypeptide(L)'
;RLAWCRNAPLFGEQFEVPTNSAIDARLVGGSAIFGIGWGIAGFCPGAAIPALGTGRWEVVLFLAAVTAGFYVRRLFTPTQSTKKAA
;
A
#
# COMPACT_ATOMS: atom_id res chain seq x y z
N ARG A 1 -11.66 -11.56 8.74
CA ARG A 1 -12.33 -12.62 9.55
C ARG A 1 -12.96 -13.74 8.72
N LEU A 2 -13.40 -13.50 7.48
CA LEU A 2 -14.01 -14.54 6.60
C LEU A 2 -13.06 -15.70 6.26
N ALA A 3 -11.76 -15.43 6.12
CA ALA A 3 -10.73 -16.43 5.86
C ALA A 3 -10.58 -17.51 6.95
N TRP A 4 -10.92 -17.19 8.20
CA TRP A 4 -10.69 -18.06 9.34
C TRP A 4 -11.94 -18.86 9.77
N CYS A 5 -13.10 -18.57 9.17
CA CYS A 5 -14.36 -19.29 9.43
C CYS A 5 -14.75 -20.26 8.31
N ARG A 6 -14.00 -20.28 7.19
CA ARG A 6 -14.32 -21.08 6.01
C ARG A 6 -13.10 -21.92 5.61
N ASN A 7 -13.25 -23.24 5.60
CA ASN A 7 -12.22 -24.18 5.16
C ASN A 7 -11.89 -24.09 3.66
N ALA A 8 -12.73 -23.42 2.84
CA ALA A 8 -12.51 -23.28 1.40
C ALA A 8 -12.96 -21.89 0.89
N PRO A 9 -12.22 -21.25 -0.04
CA PRO A 9 -12.65 -20.05 -0.75
C PRO A 9 -13.89 -20.30 -1.62
N LEU A 10 -14.71 -19.27 -1.85
CA LEU A 10 -15.88 -19.36 -2.74
C LEU A 10 -15.51 -19.34 -4.25
N PHE A 11 -14.32 -18.84 -4.59
CA PHE A 11 -13.86 -18.61 -5.97
C PHE A 11 -12.41 -19.10 -6.21
N GLY A 12 -11.92 -20.04 -5.40
CA GLY A 12 -10.56 -20.60 -5.52
C GLY A 12 -10.39 -21.88 -4.70
N GLU A 13 -9.38 -22.69 -5.02
CA GLU A 13 -9.19 -24.02 -4.38
C GLU A 13 -8.53 -23.95 -2.99
N GLN A 14 -7.78 -22.89 -2.71
CA GLN A 14 -7.06 -22.71 -1.45
C GLN A 14 -7.00 -21.24 -1.05
N PHE A 15 -6.97 -20.98 0.25
CA PHE A 15 -6.68 -19.64 0.77
C PHE A 15 -5.19 -19.37 0.55
N GLU A 16 -4.86 -18.45 -0.38
CA GLU A 16 -3.50 -17.92 -0.51
C GLU A 16 -3.18 -17.05 0.70
N VAL A 17 -2.83 -17.69 1.81
CA VAL A 17 -2.30 -17.01 2.99
C VAL A 17 -0.78 -16.95 2.82
N PRO A 18 -0.15 -15.77 2.85
CA PRO A 18 1.30 -15.67 2.85
C PRO A 18 1.88 -16.49 4.01
N THR A 19 2.59 -17.57 3.72
CA THR A 19 3.28 -18.42 4.70
C THR A 19 4.55 -17.77 5.25
N ASN A 20 5.00 -16.68 4.63
CA ASN A 20 6.17 -15.93 5.04
C ASN A 20 5.77 -14.69 5.86
N SER A 21 5.94 -14.79 7.19
CA SER A 21 5.78 -13.68 8.15
C SER A 21 7.11 -12.97 8.46
N ALA A 22 8.14 -13.13 7.61
CA ALA A 22 9.40 -12.42 7.81
C ALA A 22 9.18 -10.91 7.65
N ILE A 23 9.23 -10.20 8.77
CA ILE A 23 9.18 -8.75 8.80
C ILE A 23 10.55 -8.23 8.36
N ASP A 24 10.69 -7.90 7.08
CA ASP A 24 11.93 -7.35 6.53
C ASP A 24 12.14 -5.89 6.98
N ALA A 25 13.39 -5.50 7.25
CA ALA A 25 13.74 -4.11 7.60
C ALA A 25 13.31 -3.11 6.50
N ARG A 26 13.28 -3.53 5.22
CA ARG A 26 12.74 -2.73 4.11
C ARG A 26 11.24 -2.50 4.23
N LEU A 27 10.49 -3.49 4.73
CA LEU A 27 9.05 -3.39 4.94
C LEU A 27 8.75 -2.46 6.11
N VAL A 28 9.47 -2.60 7.22
CA VAL A 28 9.34 -1.73 8.40
C VAL A 28 9.72 -0.29 8.07
N GLY A 29 10.85 -0.09 7.40
CA GLY A 29 11.29 1.26 7.00
C GLY A 29 10.30 1.92 6.04
N GLY A 30 9.82 1.16 5.04
CA GLY A 30 8.81 1.65 4.09
C GLY A 30 7.47 1.97 4.76
N SER A 31 6.98 1.09 5.63
CA SER A 31 5.71 1.29 6.33
C SER A 31 5.78 2.42 7.35
N ALA A 32 6.94 2.66 7.98
CA ALA A 32 7.15 3.78 8.89
C ALA A 32 7.23 5.12 8.14
N ILE A 33 7.96 5.19 7.01
CA ILE A 33 8.05 6.44 6.22
C ILE A 33 6.70 6.80 5.60
N PHE A 34 6.02 5.81 5.02
CA PHE A 34 4.65 5.98 4.53
C PHE A 34 3.73 6.36 5.71
N GLY A 35 3.90 5.63 6.82
CA GLY A 35 3.48 5.84 8.21
C GLY A 35 3.44 7.30 8.69
N ILE A 36 4.52 8.00 8.45
CA ILE A 36 4.72 9.37 8.91
C ILE A 36 4.14 10.34 7.89
N GLY A 37 4.33 10.06 6.59
CA GLY A 37 3.86 10.92 5.51
C GLY A 37 2.36 11.19 5.52
N TRP A 38 1.53 10.14 5.63
CA TRP A 38 0.07 10.30 5.69
C TRP A 38 -0.44 10.91 7.02
N GLY A 39 0.33 10.79 8.11
CA GLY A 39 -0.03 11.32 9.44
C GLY A 39 0.21 12.81 9.51
N ILE A 40 1.31 13.27 8.91
CA ILE A 40 1.61 14.70 8.74
C ILE A 40 0.64 15.33 7.73
N ALA A 41 0.33 14.62 6.64
CA ALA A 41 -0.59 15.13 5.61
C ALA A 41 -2.05 15.21 6.08
N GLY A 42 -2.44 14.42 7.09
CA GLY A 42 -3.82 14.36 7.58
C GLY A 42 -4.81 13.71 6.60
N PHE A 43 -4.30 13.07 5.53
CA PHE A 43 -5.11 12.41 4.51
C PHE A 43 -4.69 10.96 4.34
N CYS A 44 -5.66 10.06 4.41
CA CYS A 44 -5.47 8.68 3.98
C CYS A 44 -5.48 8.63 2.44
N PRO A 45 -4.53 7.93 1.78
CA PRO A 45 -4.48 7.85 0.32
C PRO A 45 -5.76 7.30 -0.32
N GLY A 46 -6.53 6.46 0.40
CA GLY A 46 -7.84 5.98 -0.05
C GLY A 46 -8.97 7.01 0.09
N ALA A 47 -8.94 7.83 1.14
CA ALA A 47 -9.92 8.91 1.36
C ALA A 47 -9.60 10.18 0.55
N ALA A 48 -8.35 10.32 0.10
CA ALA A 48 -7.92 11.43 -0.75
C ALA A 48 -8.67 11.45 -2.09
N ILE A 49 -9.05 10.29 -2.65
CA ILE A 49 -9.76 10.23 -3.94
C ILE A 49 -11.17 10.83 -3.85
N PRO A 50 -12.03 10.46 -2.88
CA PRO A 50 -13.29 11.17 -2.65
C PRO A 50 -13.08 12.66 -2.28
N ALA A 51 -12.03 12.96 -1.50
CA ALA A 51 -11.73 14.33 -1.09
C ALA A 51 -11.31 15.25 -2.25
N LEU A 52 -10.84 14.73 -3.39
CA LEU A 52 -10.65 15.52 -4.60
C LEU A 52 -11.94 16.24 -5.04
N GLY A 53 -13.10 15.61 -4.81
CA GLY A 53 -14.41 16.22 -5.09
C GLY A 53 -14.70 17.47 -4.26
N THR A 54 -13.97 17.68 -3.16
CA THR A 54 -14.07 18.91 -2.34
C THR A 54 -13.32 20.10 -2.94
N GLY A 55 -12.55 19.90 -4.02
CA GLY A 55 -11.84 20.98 -4.74
C GLY A 55 -10.65 21.58 -3.97
N ARG A 56 -10.21 20.96 -2.89
CA ARG A 56 -9.10 21.46 -2.06
C ARG A 56 -7.75 21.22 -2.73
N TRP A 57 -6.95 22.28 -2.82
CA TRP A 57 -5.64 22.24 -3.49
C TRP A 57 -4.63 21.34 -2.75
N GLU A 58 -4.78 21.24 -1.42
CA GLU A 58 -3.92 20.42 -0.56
C GLU A 58 -4.01 18.93 -0.91
N VAL A 59 -5.19 18.48 -1.32
CA VAL A 59 -5.43 17.07 -1.72
C VAL A 59 -4.75 16.78 -3.05
N VAL A 60 -4.80 17.73 -3.99
CA VAL A 60 -4.15 17.61 -5.30
C VAL A 60 -2.63 17.55 -5.13
N LEU A 61 -2.06 18.42 -4.28
CA LEU A 61 -0.63 18.36 -3.94
C LEU A 61 -0.24 17.03 -3.32
N PHE A 62 -1.02 16.55 -2.35
CA PHE A 62 -0.75 15.28 -1.68
C PHE A 62 -0.74 14.11 -2.66
N LEU A 63 -1.74 14.04 -3.54
CA LEU A 63 -1.80 13.01 -4.57
C LEU A 63 -0.65 13.13 -5.57
N ALA A 64 -0.32 14.35 -6.03
CA ALA A 64 0.82 14.56 -6.92
C ALA A 64 2.13 14.11 -6.28
N ALA A 65 2.35 14.40 -4.99
CA ALA A 65 3.52 13.97 -4.25
C ALA A 65 3.58 12.44 -4.08
N VAL A 66 2.46 11.79 -3.77
CA VAL A 66 2.35 10.32 -3.68
C VAL A 66 2.63 9.68 -5.03
N THR A 67 2.01 10.17 -6.11
CA THR A 67 2.24 9.69 -7.48
C THR A 67 3.69 9.88 -7.89
N ALA A 68 4.28 11.04 -7.59
CA ALA A 68 5.70 11.30 -7.83
C ALA A 68 6.58 10.32 -7.06
N GLY A 69 6.29 10.03 -5.79
CA GLY A 69 7.01 9.03 -5.00
C GLY A 69 6.97 7.62 -5.61
N PHE A 70 5.82 7.20 -6.14
CA PHE A 70 5.71 5.93 -6.88
C PHE A 70 6.52 5.94 -8.18
N TYR A 71 6.52 7.06 -8.91
CA TYR A 71 7.25 7.21 -10.15
C TYR A 71 8.76 7.24 -9.94
N VAL A 72 9.21 8.00 -8.94
CA VAL A 72 10.60 8.03 -8.46
C VAL A 72 11.05 6.62 -8.08
N ARG A 73 10.27 5.89 -7.28
CA ARG A 73 10.59 4.50 -6.94
C ARG A 73 10.69 3.61 -8.19
N ARG A 74 9.83 3.83 -9.19
CA ARG A 74 9.86 3.09 -10.46
C ARG A 74 11.11 3.39 -11.29
N LEU A 75 11.65 4.61 -11.21
CA LEU A 75 12.87 5.00 -11.91
C LEU A 75 14.13 4.48 -11.20
N PHE A 76 14.18 4.53 -9.87
CA PHE A 76 15.34 4.09 -9.09
C PHE A 76 15.35 2.59 -8.80
N THR A 77 14.22 1.90 -8.98
CA THR A 77 14.11 0.46 -8.75
C THR A 77 13.34 -0.18 -9.90
N PRO A 78 14.02 -0.93 -10.80
CA PRO A 78 13.30 -1.81 -11.71
C PRO A 78 12.55 -2.79 -10.81
N THR A 79 11.23 -2.82 -10.94
CA THR A 79 10.28 -3.76 -10.33
C THR A 79 10.79 -4.36 -9.03
N GLN A 80 10.25 -3.92 -7.89
CA GLN A 80 10.24 -4.80 -6.73
C GLN A 80 9.39 -6.00 -7.11
N SER A 81 10.06 -6.96 -7.77
CA SER A 81 9.68 -8.34 -7.94
C SER A 81 9.15 -8.72 -6.60
N THR A 82 7.89 -9.12 -6.57
CA THR A 82 7.34 -10.09 -5.65
C THR A 82 8.37 -11.19 -5.48
N LYS A 83 9.36 -10.99 -4.61
CA LYS A 83 10.41 -11.97 -4.38
C LYS A 83 9.77 -12.99 -3.45
N LYS A 84 9.38 -14.09 -4.09
CA LYS A 84 9.54 -15.44 -3.54
C LYS A 84 8.49 -15.82 -2.49
N ALA A 85 7.30 -16.18 -2.97
CA ALA A 85 6.55 -17.28 -2.36
C ALA A 85 7.07 -18.58 -3.01
N ALA A 86 8.10 -19.16 -2.41
CA ALA A 86 8.57 -20.51 -2.66
C ALA A 86 8.74 -21.18 -1.31
#